data_AF-A0A1Q7YU82-F1
#
_entry.id   AF-A0A1Q7YU82-F1
#
_cell.length_a   1.000
_cell.length_b   1.000
_cell.length_c   1.000
_cell.angle_alpha   90.00
_cell.angle_beta   90.00
_cell.angle_gamma   90.00
#
_symmetry.space_group_name_H-M   'P 1'
#
loop_
_entity.id
_entity.type
_entity.pdbx_description
1 polymer ?
#
loop_
_entity_poly.entity_id
_entity_poly.type
_entity_poly.pdbx_seq_one_letter_code
_entity_poly.pdbx_strand_id
1 'polypeptide(L)'
;MPSYSSHLTIAAGSSVPTGRYTITVSGVSGVLSHTTQFTLLVTPAPALGGTSTPVDTLGLIIPYISPILLLVSAAVAIAVAVHFGRVRPVLK
;
A
#
# COMPACT_ATOMS: atom_id res chain seq x y z
N MET A 1 54.29 9.81 9.76
CA MET A 1 53.70 10.64 8.68
C MET A 1 52.49 11.36 9.25
N PRO A 2 52.31 12.66 9.04
CA PRO A 2 51.11 13.36 9.51
C PRO A 2 49.88 12.87 8.75
N SER A 3 48.81 12.55 9.46
CA SER A 3 47.50 12.25 8.90
C SER A 3 46.60 13.49 9.03
N TYR A 4 45.91 13.83 7.94
CA TYR A 4 44.88 14.87 7.93
C TYR A 4 43.52 14.20 7.73
N SER A 5 42.50 14.62 8.48
CA SER A 5 41.13 14.11 8.35
C SER A 5 40.16 15.22 7.93
N SER A 6 39.10 14.84 7.24
CA SER A 6 37.96 15.70 6.91
C SER A 6 36.68 14.90 7.10
N HIS A 7 35.67 15.53 7.69
CA HIS A 7 34.37 14.91 7.93
C HIS A 7 33.34 15.45 6.93
N LEU A 8 32.67 14.53 6.22
CA LEU A 8 31.56 14.83 5.30
C LEU A 8 30.30 14.09 5.78
N THR A 9 29.21 14.82 5.99
CA THR A 9 27.91 14.26 6.36
C THR A 9 26.96 14.38 5.18
N ILE A 10 26.30 13.27 4.83
CA ILE A 10 25.34 13.19 3.73
C ILE A 10 24.04 12.64 4.30
N ALA A 11 22.92 13.33 4.07
CA ALA A 11 21.60 12.91 4.49
C ALA A 11 20.69 12.78 3.26
N ALA A 12 20.05 11.61 3.09
CA ALA A 12 19.01 11.40 2.09
C ALA A 12 17.64 11.71 2.71
N GLY A 13 16.92 12.66 2.14
CA GLY A 13 15.54 12.99 2.53
C GLY A 13 14.51 12.06 1.89
N SER A 14 13.25 12.17 2.32
CA SER A 14 12.14 11.33 1.82
C SER A 14 11.82 11.53 0.33
N SER A 15 12.22 12.64 -0.26
CA SER A 15 12.05 12.94 -1.69
C SER A 15 13.20 12.44 -2.57
N VAL A 16 14.28 11.93 -1.96
CA VAL A 16 15.41 11.39 -2.73
C VAL A 16 14.98 10.04 -3.33
N PRO A 17 15.00 9.89 -4.67
CA PRO A 17 14.67 8.63 -5.30
C PRO A 17 15.61 7.51 -4.85
N THR A 18 15.11 6.28 -4.86
CA THR A 18 15.94 5.11 -4.63
C THR A 18 16.93 4.94 -5.78
N GLY A 19 18.17 4.56 -5.48
CA GLY A 19 19.20 4.48 -6.51
C GLY A 19 20.63 4.45 -5.98
N ARG A 20 21.56 4.34 -6.92
CA ARG A 20 23.00 4.41 -6.66
C ARG A 20 23.53 5.78 -7.09
N TYR A 21 24.21 6.44 -6.17
CA TYR A 21 24.78 7.76 -6.37
C TYR A 21 26.29 7.67 -6.22
N THR A 22 27.01 8.05 -7.28
CA THR A 22 28.46 8.18 -7.23
C THR A 22 28.82 9.55 -6.65
N ILE A 23 29.54 9.55 -5.54
CA ILE A 23 30.04 10.75 -4.87
C ILE A 23 31.51 10.87 -5.19
N THR A 24 31.89 11.96 -5.85
CA THR A 24 33.29 12.29 -6.18
C THR A 24 33.79 13.33 -5.21
N VAL A 25 34.83 13.00 -4.45
CA VAL A 25 35.48 13.90 -3.49
C VAL A 25 36.85 14.29 -4.04
N SER A 26 37.08 15.59 -4.25
CA SER A 26 38.37 16.13 -4.68
C SER A 26 39.01 16.94 -3.55
N GLY A 27 40.14 16.47 -3.05
CA GLY A 27 41.00 17.21 -2.13
C GLY A 27 42.11 17.92 -2.89
N VAL A 28 42.41 19.16 -2.53
CA VAL A 28 43.48 19.96 -3.14
C VAL A 28 44.42 20.49 -2.06
N SER A 29 45.73 20.39 -2.31
CA SER A 29 46.79 20.95 -1.46
C SER A 29 47.88 21.56 -2.36
N GLY A 30 47.85 22.89 -2.50
CA GLY A 30 48.71 23.60 -3.46
C GLY A 30 48.45 23.16 -4.90
N VAL A 31 49.44 22.53 -5.53
CA VAL A 31 49.36 21.94 -6.88
C VAL A 31 48.89 20.48 -6.90
N LEU A 32 48.78 19.83 -5.74
CA LEU A 32 48.36 18.43 -5.64
C LEU A 32 46.84 18.34 -5.59
N SER A 33 46.25 17.55 -6.49
CA SER A 33 44.84 17.17 -6.46
C SER A 33 44.72 15.67 -6.26
N HIS A 34 43.82 15.25 -5.37
CA HIS A 34 43.51 13.86 -5.11
C HIS A 34 42.00 13.66 -5.19
N THR A 35 41.56 12.71 -6.01
CA THR A 35 40.14 12.39 -6.18
C THR A 35 39.84 11.00 -5.66
N THR A 36 38.79 10.88 -4.84
CA THR A 36 38.25 9.60 -4.39
C THR A 36 36.77 9.50 -4.76
N GLN A 37 36.28 8.27 -4.94
CA GLN A 37 34.87 8.02 -5.27
C GLN A 37 34.24 7.08 -4.25
N PHE A 38 33.01 7.39 -3.87
CA PHE A 38 32.18 6.58 -2.99
C PHE A 38 30.84 6.28 -3.67
N THR A 39 30.26 5.12 -3.39
CA THR A 39 28.91 4.79 -3.84
C THR A 39 27.95 4.87 -2.66
N LEU A 40 26.98 5.77 -2.74
CA LEU A 40 25.85 5.83 -1.83
C LEU A 40 24.67 5.04 -2.43
N LEU A 41 24.20 4.03 -1.71
CA LEU A 41 22.98 3.30 -2.06
C LEU A 41 21.81 3.85 -1.26
N VAL A 42 20.81 4.42 -1.94
CA VAL A 42 19.55 4.85 -1.35
C VAL A 42 18.53 3.74 -1.51
N THR A 43 18.14 3.12 -0.40
CA THR A 43 17.14 2.07 -0.35
C THR A 43 15.76 2.62 0.00
N PRO A 44 14.67 1.96 -0.42
CA PRO A 44 13.32 2.37 -0.01
C PRO A 44 13.17 2.34 1.51
N ALA A 45 12.32 3.23 2.02
CA ALA A 45 11.92 3.19 3.42
C ALA A 45 11.21 1.86 3.74
N PRO A 46 11.32 1.35 4.98
CA PRO A 46 10.58 0.17 5.39
C PRO A 46 9.08 0.36 5.17
N ALA A 47 8.42 -0.65 4.60
CA ALA A 47 6.96 -0.63 4.47
C ALA A 47 6.33 -0.66 5.87
N LEU A 48 5.45 0.29 6.17
CA LEU A 48 4.75 0.39 7.47
C LEU A 48 3.63 -0.66 7.66
N GLY A 49 3.63 -1.74 6.89
CA GLY A 49 2.70 -2.86 7.08
C GLY A 49 1.22 -2.51 6.91
N GLY A 50 0.87 -1.72 5.88
CA GLY A 50 -0.52 -1.44 5.53
C GLY A 50 -1.04 -2.41 4.48
N THR A 51 -2.23 -2.98 4.69
CA THR A 51 -2.98 -3.62 3.61
C THR A 51 -3.79 -2.55 2.88
N SER A 52 -3.49 -2.30 1.61
CA SER A 52 -4.39 -1.53 0.75
C SER A 52 -5.56 -2.44 0.38
N THR A 53 -6.65 -2.42 1.14
CA THR A 53 -7.90 -3.00 0.64
C THR A 53 -8.41 -2.03 -0.42
N PRO A 54 -8.53 -2.45 -1.69
CA PRO A 54 -9.13 -1.59 -2.70
C PRO A 54 -10.56 -1.27 -2.23
N VAL A 55 -10.86 0.03 -2.17
CA VAL A 55 -12.13 0.58 -1.67
C VAL A 55 -13.19 0.58 -2.78
N ASP A 56 -12.96 -0.19 -3.85
CA ASP A 56 -13.90 -0.25 -4.95
C ASP A 56 -15.25 -0.71 -4.42
N THR A 57 -16.29 0.04 -4.76
CA THR A 57 -17.63 -0.13 -4.21
C THR A 57 -18.13 -1.56 -4.38
N LEU A 58 -17.66 -2.26 -5.42
CA LEU A 58 -17.94 -3.68 -5.67
C LEU A 58 -17.21 -4.59 -4.67
N GLY A 59 -15.90 -4.42 -4.48
CA GLY A 59 -15.07 -5.13 -3.50
C GLY A 59 -15.64 -5.09 -2.08
N LEU A 60 -16.18 -3.93 -1.68
CA LEU A 60 -16.73 -3.73 -0.35
C LEU A 60 -18.11 -4.40 -0.15
N ILE A 61 -18.93 -4.55 -1.21
CA ILE A 61 -20.27 -5.15 -1.13
C ILE A 61 -20.31 -6.65 -1.45
N ILE A 62 -19.33 -7.20 -2.19
CA ILE A 62 -19.23 -8.64 -2.49
C ILE A 62 -19.46 -9.56 -1.27
N PRO A 63 -18.88 -9.30 -0.07
CA PRO A 63 -19.16 -10.15 1.10
C PRO A 63 -20.60 -10.06 1.61
N TYR A 64 -21.35 -9.02 1.24
CA TYR A 64 -22.72 -8.78 1.68
C TYR A 64 -23.79 -9.16 0.63
N ILE A 65 -23.44 -9.34 -0.65
CA ILE A 65 -24.43 -9.71 -1.69
C ILE A 65 -25.10 -11.07 -1.39
N SER A 66 -24.33 -12.06 -0.97
CA SER A 66 -24.84 -13.40 -0.65
C SER A 66 -25.88 -13.40 0.49
N PRO A 67 -25.62 -12.82 1.67
CA PRO A 67 -26.63 -12.76 2.73
C PRO A 67 -27.84 -11.89 2.35
N ILE A 68 -27.65 -10.77 1.63
CA ILE A 68 -28.77 -9.91 1.23
C ILE A 68 -29.70 -10.63 0.24
N LEU A 69 -29.14 -11.34 -0.76
CA LEU A 69 -29.93 -12.08 -1.74
C LEU A 69 -30.70 -13.26 -1.09
N LEU A 70 -30.09 -13.94 -0.12
CA LEU A 70 -30.76 -14.98 0.66
C LEU A 70 -31.94 -14.42 1.47
N LEU A 71 -31.77 -13.26 2.10
CA LEU A 71 -32.83 -12.61 2.86
C LEU A 71 -34.00 -12.17 1.97
N VAL A 72 -33.72 -11.60 0.80
CA VAL A 72 -34.76 -11.17 -0.16
C VAL A 72 -35.53 -12.37 -0.71
N SER A 73 -34.84 -13.43 -1.13
CA SER A 73 -35.49 -14.65 -1.63
C SER A 73 -36.35 -15.34 -0.57
N ALA A 74 -35.89 -15.38 0.69
CA ALA A 74 -36.68 -15.90 1.80
C ALA A 74 -37.95 -15.06 2.06
N ALA A 75 -37.84 -13.73 2.08
CA ALA A 75 -38.98 -12.84 2.28
C ALA A 75 -40.02 -12.99 1.14
N VAL A 76 -39.58 -13.09 -0.10
CA VAL A 76 -40.45 -13.34 -1.26
C VAL A 76 -41.14 -14.70 -1.13
N ALA A 77 -40.40 -15.76 -0.79
CA ALA A 77 -40.98 -17.10 -0.61
C ALA A 77 -42.05 -17.11 0.51
N ILE A 78 -41.79 -16.44 1.63
CA ILE A 78 -42.75 -16.29 2.74
C ILE A 78 -43.99 -15.52 2.28
N ALA A 79 -43.83 -14.39 1.59
CA ALA A 79 -44.94 -13.60 1.10
C ALA A 79 -45.82 -14.38 0.10
N VAL A 80 -45.19 -15.15 -0.78
CA VAL A 80 -45.86 -16.03 -1.75
C VAL A 80 -46.62 -17.14 -1.03
N ALA A 81 -46.01 -17.80 -0.05
CA ALA A 81 -46.66 -18.84 0.75
C ALA A 81 -47.87 -18.30 1.54
N VAL A 82 -47.75 -17.11 2.13
CA VAL A 82 -48.85 -16.43 2.83
C VAL A 82 -49.96 -16.03 1.86
N HIS A 83 -49.61 -15.51 0.68
CA HIS A 83 -50.59 -15.14 -0.34
C HIS A 83 -51.40 -16.37 -0.79
N PHE A 84 -50.73 -17.49 -1.09
CA PHE A 84 -51.41 -18.73 -1.47
C PHE A 84 -52.20 -19.39 -0.33
N GLY A 85 -51.73 -19.31 0.91
CA GLY A 85 -52.45 -19.80 2.09
C GLY A 85 -53.71 -19.00 2.40
N ARG A 86 -53.70 -17.69 2.16
CA ARG A 86 -54.88 -16.81 2.29
C ARG A 86 -55.95 -17.05 1.22
N VAL A 87 -55.57 -17.65 0.09
CA VAL A 87 -56.45 -17.91 -1.07
C VAL A 87 -57.08 -19.33 -1.03
N ARG A 88 -56.76 -20.16 -0.03
CA ARG A 88 -57.51 -21.40 0.26
C ARG A 88 -58.53 -21.16 1.38
N PRO A 89 -59.69 -20.54 1.13
CA PRO A 89 -60.76 -20.50 2.11
C PRO A 89 -61.33 -21.92 2.28
N VAL A 90 -61.53 -22.29 3.53
CA VAL A 90 -62.25 -23.45 4.06
C VAL A 90 -63.29 -24.02 3.08
N LEU A 91 -62.99 -25.17 2.46
CA LEU A 91 -64.04 -26.07 1.98
C LEU A 91 -64.24 -27.14 3.04
N LYS A 92 -65.43 -27.13 3.66
CA LYS A 92 -65.97 -28.22 4.46
C LYS A 92 -66.03 -29.50 3.65
#